data_AF-A0A318SQJ8-F1
#
_entry.id   AF-A0A318SQJ8-F1
#
_cell.length_a   1.000
_cell.length_b   1.000
_cell.length_c   1.000
_cell.angle_alpha   90.00
_cell.angle_beta   90.00
_cell.angle_gamma   90.00
#
_symmetry.space_group_name_H-M   'P 1'
#
loop_
_entity.id
_entity.type
_entity.pdbx_description
1 polymer ?
#
loop_
_entity_poly.entity_id
_entity_poly.type
_entity_poly.pdbx_seq_one_letter_code
_entity_poly.pdbx_strand_id
1 'polypeptide(L)'
;MIADLNVHWDIGEDGLPKPHAHVMLTMRSVDENGFGQKVRDWNRTEMVERWRERWAELANERLAELDIDARIDHRSLEEQGIALEPQTQIGAPAQRIEGEGVEAADRAELHREIARNNGERIIADASIALDAITHQQSTFTRRDMAMFAHRHSDGIDQFNEVMGAMAKSPDLVELGKDSFGNDRFTTRAMIETEQRLHHAAELMAERERHAVNDTERMAALARAGQRGLFLSNEQADALAHVTDGCGLGIVVGYAGTGKSAMLGVAREAWEAAGYEVRGVALSGIAAENLESGSGIASRTIASMEHGWQQGRDLLTARDVLVIDEAGMVGTRQMERVLSHAAEAGAKVVLVGDPQQLQAIEAGAAFR
;
A
#
# COMPACT_ATOMS: atom_id res chain seq x y z
N MET A 1 -6.21 18.79 -21.58
CA MET A 1 -5.15 17.98 -22.22
C MET A 1 -5.86 16.94 -23.07
N ILE A 2 -5.43 16.72 -24.30
CA ILE A 2 -5.93 15.60 -25.10
C ILE A 2 -4.84 14.53 -25.13
N ALA A 3 -5.24 13.29 -24.87
CA ALA A 3 -4.40 12.12 -25.01
C ALA A 3 -4.89 11.28 -26.19
N ASP A 4 -3.99 11.01 -27.13
CA ASP A 4 -4.20 10.01 -28.17
C ASP A 4 -3.48 8.73 -27.73
N LEU A 5 -4.19 7.60 -27.79
CA LEU A 5 -3.75 6.33 -27.24
C LEU A 5 -3.82 5.26 -28.32
N ASN A 6 -2.69 4.61 -28.57
CA ASN A 6 -2.63 3.44 -29.46
C ASN A 6 -2.06 2.24 -28.71
N VAL A 7 -2.77 1.11 -28.73
CA VAL A 7 -2.42 -0.10 -27.98
C VAL A 7 -2.03 -1.21 -28.94
N HIS A 8 -0.87 -1.80 -28.71
CA HIS A 8 -0.28 -2.86 -29.52
C HIS A 8 -0.19 -4.15 -28.69
N TRP A 9 -0.37 -5.29 -29.35
CA TRP A 9 -0.34 -6.62 -28.74
C TRP A 9 0.65 -7.53 -29.48
N ASP A 10 1.90 -7.07 -29.52
CA ASP A 10 2.97 -7.72 -30.28
C ASP A 10 3.52 -8.96 -29.55
N ILE A 11 4.37 -9.72 -30.24
CA ILE A 11 5.15 -10.82 -29.66
C ILE A 11 6.62 -10.41 -29.68
N GLY A 12 7.29 -10.53 -28.53
CA GLY A 12 8.71 -10.24 -28.37
C GLY A 12 9.60 -11.25 -29.11
N GLU A 13 10.89 -10.92 -29.24
CA GLU A 13 11.90 -11.83 -29.83
C GLU A 13 12.11 -13.11 -29.00
N ASP A 14 11.72 -13.08 -27.74
CA ASP A 14 11.67 -14.22 -26.82
C ASP A 14 10.41 -15.10 -27.01
N GLY A 15 9.54 -14.75 -27.97
CA GLY A 15 8.28 -15.44 -28.24
C GLY A 15 7.18 -15.16 -27.22
N LEU A 16 7.40 -14.25 -26.26
CA LEU A 16 6.41 -13.90 -25.25
C LEU A 16 5.54 -12.72 -25.70
N PRO A 17 4.27 -12.64 -25.26
CA PRO A 17 3.45 -11.45 -25.50
C PRO A 17 4.11 -10.19 -24.96
N LYS A 18 4.18 -9.14 -25.80
CA LYS A 18 4.74 -7.83 -25.49
C LYS A 18 3.68 -6.73 -25.69
N PRO A 19 2.61 -6.72 -24.88
CA PRO A 19 1.62 -5.67 -24.94
C PRO A 19 2.27 -4.33 -24.56
N HIS A 20 2.05 -3.29 -25.36
CA HIS A 20 2.53 -1.94 -25.06
C HIS A 20 1.59 -0.89 -25.65
N ALA A 21 1.65 0.33 -25.13
CA ALA A 21 0.85 1.43 -25.61
C ALA A 21 1.72 2.65 -25.91
N HIS A 22 1.39 3.35 -26.99
CA HIS A 22 1.91 4.68 -27.29
C HIS A 22 0.87 5.72 -26.88
N VAL A 23 1.27 6.64 -26.01
CA VAL A 23 0.43 7.75 -25.56
C VAL A 23 1.03 9.05 -26.08
N MET A 24 0.30 9.76 -26.92
CA MET A 24 0.67 11.11 -27.34
C MET A 24 -0.19 12.14 -26.61
N LEU A 25 0.48 13.09 -25.95
CA LEU A 25 -0.18 14.14 -25.18
C LEU A 25 0.00 15.49 -25.86
N THR A 26 -1.06 16.28 -25.92
CA THR A 26 -0.96 17.67 -26.37
C THR A 26 -0.31 18.51 -25.29
N MET A 27 0.71 19.31 -25.62
CA MET A 27 1.34 20.25 -24.67
C MET A 27 0.63 21.61 -24.59
N ARG A 28 -0.47 21.77 -25.34
CA ARG A 28 -1.26 23.00 -25.46
C ARG A 28 -2.65 22.80 -24.89
N SER A 29 -3.26 23.89 -24.42
CA SER A 29 -4.69 23.91 -24.10
C SER A 29 -5.51 23.66 -25.37
N VAL A 30 -6.70 23.10 -25.20
CA VAL A 30 -7.67 22.95 -26.29
C VAL A 30 -8.98 23.55 -25.83
N ASP A 31 -9.52 24.44 -26.62
CA ASP A 31 -10.83 25.06 -26.42
C ASP A 31 -11.66 25.00 -27.72
N GLU A 32 -12.83 25.64 -27.71
CA GLU A 32 -13.75 25.68 -28.86
C GLU A 32 -13.14 26.29 -30.14
N ASN A 33 -12.04 27.04 -30.03
CA ASN A 33 -11.30 27.63 -31.15
C ASN A 33 -10.07 26.80 -31.57
N GLY A 34 -9.84 25.64 -30.95
CA GLY A 34 -8.75 24.72 -31.27
C GLY A 34 -7.60 24.77 -30.27
N PHE A 35 -6.36 24.61 -30.77
CA PHE A 35 -5.16 24.57 -29.93
C PHE A 35 -4.72 25.96 -29.47
N GLY A 36 -4.73 26.16 -28.15
CA GLY A 36 -4.25 27.38 -27.50
C GLY A 36 -2.74 27.36 -27.20
N GLN A 37 -2.37 28.08 -26.13
CA GLN A 37 -0.98 28.23 -25.71
C GLN A 37 -0.43 26.98 -25.03
N LYS A 38 0.91 26.88 -25.01
CA LYS A 38 1.60 25.80 -24.29
C LYS A 38 1.37 25.96 -22.79
N VAL A 39 0.84 24.92 -22.15
CA VAL A 39 0.56 24.94 -20.71
C VAL A 39 1.82 24.51 -19.97
N ARG A 40 2.39 25.41 -19.16
CA ARG A 40 3.64 25.15 -18.42
C ARG A 40 3.41 24.58 -17.03
N ASP A 41 2.24 24.86 -16.44
CA ASP A 41 1.89 24.41 -15.08
C ASP A 41 1.86 22.88 -14.96
N TRP A 42 1.64 22.17 -16.06
CA TRP A 42 1.73 20.72 -16.17
C TRP A 42 3.10 20.14 -15.84
N ASN A 43 4.17 20.94 -15.91
CA ASN A 43 5.54 20.50 -15.60
C ASN A 43 5.94 20.77 -14.13
N ARG A 44 5.02 21.24 -13.28
CA ARG A 44 5.31 21.45 -11.85
C ARG A 44 5.47 20.09 -11.16
N THR A 45 6.41 19.99 -10.21
CA THR A 45 6.66 18.76 -9.44
C THR A 45 5.39 18.24 -8.77
N GLU A 46 4.59 19.11 -8.15
CA GLU A 46 3.30 18.79 -7.53
C GLU A 46 2.33 18.05 -8.49
N MET A 47 2.35 18.39 -9.79
CA MET A 47 1.50 17.72 -10.79
C MET A 47 2.01 16.31 -11.10
N VAL A 48 3.33 16.13 -11.16
CA VAL A 48 3.95 14.82 -11.40
C VAL A 48 3.68 13.87 -10.23
N GLU A 49 3.84 14.34 -9.00
CA GLU A 49 3.53 13.57 -7.78
C GLU A 49 2.07 13.10 -7.81
N ARG A 50 1.14 14.04 -8.02
CA ARG A 50 -0.30 13.74 -8.13
C ARG A 50 -0.60 12.74 -9.25
N TRP A 51 0.02 12.88 -10.41
CA TRP A 51 -0.21 11.95 -11.53
C TRP A 51 0.36 10.57 -11.28
N ARG A 52 1.54 10.47 -10.64
CA ARG A 52 2.13 9.17 -10.29
C ARG A 52 1.26 8.44 -9.26
N GLU A 53 0.79 9.16 -8.24
CA GLU A 53 -0.16 8.63 -7.26
C GLU A 53 -1.42 8.11 -7.96
N ARG A 54 -2.07 8.94 -8.79
CA ARG A 54 -3.27 8.54 -9.52
C ARG A 54 -3.06 7.37 -10.48
N TRP A 55 -1.92 7.32 -11.16
CA TRP A 55 -1.60 6.21 -12.03
C TRP A 55 -1.39 4.92 -11.24
N ALA A 56 -0.65 4.98 -10.12
CA ALA A 56 -0.45 3.84 -9.24
C ALA A 56 -1.78 3.32 -8.69
N GLU A 57 -2.67 4.21 -8.23
CA GLU A 57 -4.03 3.85 -7.79
C GLU A 57 -4.80 3.07 -8.87
N LEU A 58 -4.96 3.66 -10.05
CA LEU A 58 -5.72 3.05 -11.15
C LEU A 58 -5.09 1.75 -11.67
N ALA A 59 -3.76 1.72 -11.77
CA ALA A 59 -3.05 0.54 -12.24
C ALA A 59 -3.17 -0.59 -11.21
N ASN A 60 -2.98 -0.29 -9.92
CA ASN A 60 -3.15 -1.27 -8.86
C ASN A 60 -4.58 -1.79 -8.81
N GLU A 61 -5.59 -0.92 -8.87
CA GLU A 61 -7.01 -1.27 -8.97
C GLU A 61 -7.23 -2.32 -10.05
N ARG A 62 -6.73 -2.05 -11.27
CA ARG A 62 -6.89 -2.97 -12.39
C ARG A 62 -6.08 -4.25 -12.24
N LEU A 63 -4.88 -4.20 -11.66
CA LEU A 63 -4.07 -5.38 -11.37
C LEU A 63 -4.79 -6.31 -10.39
N ALA A 64 -5.47 -5.77 -9.37
CA ALA A 64 -6.26 -6.58 -8.45
C ALA A 64 -7.53 -7.16 -9.08
N GLU A 65 -8.27 -6.40 -9.88
CA GLU A 65 -9.44 -6.92 -10.62
C GLU A 65 -9.07 -8.11 -11.53
N LEU A 66 -7.82 -8.17 -11.97
CA LEU A 66 -7.28 -9.22 -12.82
C LEU A 66 -6.56 -10.34 -12.04
N ASP A 67 -6.57 -10.30 -10.71
CA ASP A 67 -5.87 -11.24 -9.82
C ASP A 67 -4.35 -11.33 -10.14
N ILE A 68 -3.75 -10.20 -10.52
CA ILE A 68 -2.32 -10.10 -10.78
C ILE A 68 -1.62 -9.64 -9.50
N ASP A 69 -0.73 -10.50 -9.00
CA ASP A 69 0.12 -10.25 -7.82
C ASP A 69 1.32 -9.34 -8.17
N ALA A 70 1.00 -8.16 -8.70
CA ALA A 70 1.94 -7.09 -8.96
C ALA A 70 1.35 -5.78 -8.45
N ARG A 71 2.21 -4.90 -7.93
CA ARG A 71 1.82 -3.59 -7.45
C ARG A 71 2.85 -2.53 -7.84
N ILE A 72 2.36 -1.31 -7.95
CA ILE A 72 3.10 -0.13 -8.33
C ILE A 72 3.05 0.82 -7.14
N ASP A 73 4.22 1.21 -6.62
CA ASP A 73 4.35 2.30 -5.65
C ASP A 73 4.83 3.56 -6.38
N HIS A 74 4.13 4.67 -6.16
CA HIS A 74 4.46 5.94 -6.78
C HIS A 74 5.60 6.69 -6.05
N ARG A 75 5.80 6.39 -4.74
CA ARG A 75 6.80 7.02 -3.87
C ARG A 75 8.21 6.72 -4.36
N SER A 76 9.15 7.60 -4.05
CA SER A 76 10.58 7.34 -4.25
C SER A 76 11.08 6.17 -3.39
N LEU A 77 12.22 5.58 -3.74
CA LEU A 77 12.84 4.54 -2.90
C LEU A 77 13.17 5.09 -1.50
N GLU A 78 13.58 6.35 -1.39
CA GLU A 78 13.86 7.02 -0.11
C GLU A 78 12.60 7.14 0.76
N GLU A 79 11.47 7.57 0.19
CA GLU A 79 10.18 7.64 0.91
C GLU A 79 9.61 6.26 1.29
N GLN A 80 10.02 5.21 0.58
CA GLN A 80 9.77 3.81 0.94
C GLN A 80 10.78 3.29 1.99
N GLY A 81 11.78 4.07 2.37
CA GLY A 81 12.85 3.64 3.28
C GLY A 81 13.83 2.63 2.67
N ILE A 82 13.86 2.51 1.33
CA ILE A 82 14.75 1.61 0.59
C ILE A 82 16.07 2.34 0.32
N ALA A 83 17.14 1.89 0.98
CA ALA A 83 18.47 2.47 0.88
C ALA A 83 19.21 2.03 -0.40
N LEU A 84 18.62 2.30 -1.57
CA LEU A 84 19.23 2.05 -2.88
C LEU A 84 19.12 3.28 -3.77
N GLU A 85 20.11 3.46 -4.63
CA GLU A 85 20.07 4.50 -5.64
C GLU A 85 19.07 4.12 -6.76
N PRO A 86 18.07 4.97 -7.08
CA PRO A 86 17.10 4.68 -8.14
C PRO A 86 17.76 4.53 -9.50
N GLN A 87 17.45 3.45 -10.20
CA GLN A 87 17.95 3.24 -11.56
C GLN A 87 17.19 4.04 -12.60
N THR A 88 17.91 4.56 -13.60
CA THR A 88 17.29 5.18 -14.77
C THR A 88 16.71 4.12 -15.69
N GLN A 89 15.48 4.30 -16.18
CA GLN A 89 14.86 3.35 -17.13
C GLN A 89 15.69 3.25 -18.41
N ILE A 90 16.35 2.11 -18.63
CA ILE A 90 16.90 1.75 -19.93
C ILE A 90 15.75 1.17 -20.76
N GLY A 91 15.21 1.94 -21.69
CA GLY A 91 14.30 1.38 -22.69
C GLY A 91 15.03 0.32 -23.53
N ALA A 92 14.29 -0.67 -24.05
CA ALA A 92 14.81 -1.71 -24.94
C ALA A 92 15.74 -1.22 -26.09
N PRO A 93 15.61 0.00 -26.65
CA PRO A 93 16.58 0.51 -27.63
C PRO A 93 17.97 0.79 -27.05
N ALA A 94 18.12 1.18 -25.79
CA ALA A 94 19.43 1.50 -25.22
C ALA A 94 20.30 0.26 -24.90
N GLN A 95 19.71 -0.94 -24.84
CA GLN A 95 20.47 -2.20 -24.77
C GLN A 95 20.91 -2.72 -26.14
N ARG A 96 20.40 -2.16 -27.25
CA ARG A 96 20.46 -2.81 -28.57
C ARG A 96 21.30 -2.11 -29.64
N ILE A 97 22.10 -1.10 -29.30
CA ILE A 97 22.70 -0.26 -30.36
C ILE A 97 24.20 -0.08 -30.19
N GLU A 98 24.95 -0.97 -30.84
CA GLU A 98 26.16 -0.58 -31.57
C GLU A 98 25.74 0.41 -32.68
N GLY A 99 25.72 1.73 -32.42
CA GLY A 99 25.46 2.72 -33.49
C GLY A 99 24.77 4.06 -33.19
N GLU A 100 24.12 4.30 -32.04
CA GLU A 100 23.37 5.56 -31.82
C GLU A 100 23.97 6.43 -30.71
N GLY A 101 24.99 7.22 -31.07
CA GLY A 101 25.35 8.47 -30.38
C GLY A 101 25.92 8.38 -28.95
N VAL A 102 26.46 9.52 -28.49
CA VAL A 102 27.13 9.68 -27.18
C VAL A 102 26.11 9.59 -26.03
N GLU A 103 24.90 10.14 -26.19
CA GLU A 103 23.89 10.19 -25.13
C GLU A 103 23.33 8.82 -24.70
N ALA A 104 23.23 7.85 -25.62
CA ALA A 104 22.78 6.49 -25.28
C ALA A 104 23.85 5.71 -24.51
N ALA A 105 25.12 5.90 -24.89
CA ALA A 105 26.26 5.35 -24.18
C ALA A 105 26.38 5.92 -22.75
N ASP A 106 26.16 7.23 -22.59
CA ASP A 106 26.20 7.89 -21.27
C ASP A 106 25.12 7.36 -20.32
N ARG A 107 23.90 7.09 -20.82
CA ARG A 107 22.81 6.52 -20.00
C ARG A 107 23.08 5.06 -19.61
N ALA A 108 23.63 4.27 -20.53
CA ALA A 108 24.00 2.89 -20.24
C ALA A 108 25.13 2.82 -19.21
N GLU A 109 26.11 3.72 -19.29
CA GLU A 109 27.19 3.82 -18.32
C GLU A 109 26.67 4.26 -16.95
N LEU A 110 25.84 5.30 -16.89
CA LEU A 110 25.22 5.75 -15.63
C LEU A 110 24.43 4.64 -14.96
N HIS A 111 23.63 3.87 -15.71
CA HIS A 111 22.90 2.74 -15.15
C HIS A 111 23.83 1.64 -14.62
N ARG A 112 24.92 1.33 -15.34
CA ARG A 112 25.93 0.38 -14.86
C ARG A 112 26.61 0.87 -13.59
N GLU A 113 26.93 2.16 -13.51
CA GLU A 113 27.50 2.79 -12.31
C GLU A 113 26.54 2.69 -11.13
N ILE A 114 25.26 3.03 -11.30
CA ILE A 114 24.23 2.89 -10.27
C ILE A 114 24.07 1.43 -9.83
N ALA A 115 24.04 0.49 -10.77
CA ALA A 115 23.95 -0.94 -10.47
C ALA A 115 25.17 -1.40 -9.68
N ARG A 116 26.38 -0.98 -10.06
CA ARG A 116 27.64 -1.28 -9.38
C ARG A 116 27.64 -0.74 -7.95
N ASN A 117 27.28 0.53 -7.76
CA ASN A 117 27.22 1.18 -6.45
C ASN A 117 26.20 0.49 -5.53
N ASN A 118 25.04 0.14 -6.07
CA ASN A 118 24.04 -0.63 -5.33
C ASN A 118 24.57 -2.02 -4.96
N GLY A 119 25.24 -2.72 -5.87
CA GLY A 119 25.86 -4.02 -5.61
C GLY A 119 26.89 -3.96 -4.49
N GLU A 120 27.77 -2.95 -4.50
CA GLU A 120 28.76 -2.71 -3.44
C GLU A 120 28.09 -2.49 -2.07
N ARG A 121 27.00 -1.71 -2.03
CA ARG A 121 26.22 -1.48 -0.81
C ARG A 121 25.60 -2.78 -0.28
N ILE A 122 25.03 -3.61 -1.15
CA ILE A 122 24.41 -4.88 -0.76
C ILE A 122 25.46 -5.91 -0.30
N ILE A 123 26.63 -5.94 -0.92
CA ILE A 123 27.73 -6.80 -0.49
C ILE A 123 28.21 -6.41 0.91
N ALA A 124 28.33 -5.11 1.17
CA ALA A 124 28.70 -4.58 2.48
C ALA A 124 27.62 -4.83 3.55
N ASP A 125 26.35 -4.71 3.17
CA ASP A 125 25.20 -4.90 4.05
C ASP A 125 24.02 -5.53 3.28
N ALA A 126 23.88 -6.84 3.45
CA ALA A 126 22.84 -7.61 2.80
C ALA A 126 21.42 -7.26 3.28
N SER A 127 21.28 -6.62 4.46
CA SER A 127 19.96 -6.23 4.97
C SER A 127 19.26 -5.25 4.02
N ILE A 128 20.00 -4.39 3.33
CA ILE A 128 19.47 -3.44 2.33
C ILE A 128 18.67 -4.17 1.24
N ALA A 129 19.20 -5.26 0.69
CA ALA A 129 18.51 -6.03 -0.34
C ALA A 129 17.35 -6.82 0.23
N LEU A 130 17.54 -7.46 1.39
CA LEU A 130 16.50 -8.26 2.02
C LEU A 130 15.31 -7.42 2.49
N ASP A 131 15.55 -6.22 3.01
CA ASP A 131 14.52 -5.25 3.36
C ASP A 131 13.81 -4.72 2.12
N ALA A 132 14.55 -4.41 1.04
CA ALA A 132 13.96 -3.97 -0.23
C ALA A 132 13.04 -5.05 -0.84
N ILE A 133 13.48 -6.31 -0.88
CA ILE A 133 12.67 -7.44 -1.36
C ILE A 133 11.44 -7.60 -0.45
N THR A 134 11.65 -7.61 0.86
CA THR A 134 10.56 -7.79 1.81
C THR A 134 9.69 -6.55 2.01
N HIS A 135 10.01 -5.43 1.36
CA HIS A 135 9.14 -4.27 1.33
C HIS A 135 7.85 -4.57 0.55
N GLN A 136 7.97 -5.34 -0.55
CA GLN A 136 6.84 -5.67 -1.43
C GLN A 136 6.26 -7.07 -1.19
N GLN A 137 7.07 -8.02 -0.68
CA GLN A 137 6.65 -9.41 -0.51
C GLN A 137 7.00 -9.95 0.88
N SER A 138 6.06 -10.58 1.60
CA SER A 138 6.37 -11.14 2.93
C SER A 138 7.24 -12.39 2.85
N THR A 139 7.14 -13.13 1.74
CA THR A 139 8.00 -14.26 1.43
C THR A 139 8.46 -14.17 -0.03
N PHE A 140 9.66 -14.64 -0.31
CA PHE A 140 10.27 -14.58 -1.63
C PHE A 140 11.03 -15.87 -1.93
N THR A 141 11.33 -16.09 -3.20
CA THR A 141 12.06 -17.27 -3.67
C THR A 141 13.52 -16.93 -3.96
N ARG A 142 14.33 -17.96 -4.17
CA ARG A 142 15.70 -17.79 -4.67
C ARG A 142 15.75 -17.11 -6.05
N ARG A 143 14.69 -17.26 -6.86
CA ARG A 143 14.59 -16.58 -8.16
C ARG A 143 14.39 -15.08 -7.98
N ASP A 144 13.60 -14.66 -7.01
CA ASP A 144 13.37 -13.24 -6.71
C ASP A 144 14.67 -12.57 -6.22
N MET A 145 15.41 -13.26 -5.34
CA MET A 145 16.76 -12.84 -4.94
C MET A 145 17.69 -12.68 -6.15
N ALA A 146 17.69 -13.65 -7.06
CA ALA A 146 18.52 -13.58 -8.27
C ALA A 146 18.10 -12.44 -9.21
N MET A 147 16.80 -12.20 -9.40
CA MET A 147 16.31 -11.07 -10.19
C MET A 147 16.73 -9.73 -9.58
N PHE A 148 16.66 -9.62 -8.25
CA PHE A 148 17.10 -8.44 -7.52
C PHE A 148 18.61 -8.23 -7.66
N ALA A 149 19.40 -9.28 -7.41
CA ALA A 149 20.85 -9.23 -7.57
C ALA A 149 21.25 -8.86 -8.99
N HIS A 150 20.59 -9.42 -10.01
CA HIS A 150 20.86 -9.10 -11.41
C HIS A 150 20.60 -7.62 -11.73
N ARG A 151 19.51 -7.07 -11.18
CA ARG A 151 19.19 -5.65 -11.35
C ARG A 151 20.25 -4.75 -10.71
N HIS A 152 20.76 -5.12 -9.54
CA HIS A 152 21.68 -4.31 -8.74
C HIS A 152 23.14 -4.81 -8.79
N SER A 153 23.57 -5.39 -9.91
CA SER A 153 24.96 -5.81 -10.11
C SER A 153 25.48 -5.42 -11.48
N ASP A 154 26.77 -5.13 -11.55
CA ASP A 154 27.53 -4.94 -12.79
C ASP A 154 28.36 -6.19 -13.08
N GLY A 155 27.83 -7.03 -13.98
CA GLY A 155 28.49 -8.28 -14.39
C GLY A 155 28.27 -9.47 -13.43
N ILE A 156 28.77 -10.62 -13.86
CA ILE A 156 28.52 -11.92 -13.20
C ILE A 156 29.27 -12.07 -11.87
N ASP A 157 30.43 -11.45 -11.73
CA ASP A 157 31.25 -11.57 -10.52
C ASP A 157 30.57 -10.85 -9.35
N GLN A 158 30.19 -9.58 -9.54
CA GLN A 158 29.45 -8.83 -8.53
C GLN A 158 28.09 -9.47 -8.23
N PHE A 159 27.40 -9.99 -9.24
CA PHE A 159 26.16 -10.75 -9.06
C PHE A 159 26.34 -11.94 -8.09
N ASN A 160 27.41 -12.72 -8.26
CA ASN A 160 27.70 -13.86 -7.40
C ASN A 160 28.05 -13.42 -5.97
N GLU A 161 28.76 -12.29 -5.82
CA GLU A 161 29.07 -11.71 -4.51
C GLU A 161 27.80 -11.22 -3.80
N VAL A 162 26.92 -10.49 -4.49
CA VAL A 162 25.62 -10.03 -3.97
C VAL A 162 24.77 -11.23 -3.54
N MET A 163 24.63 -12.25 -4.39
CA MET A 163 23.91 -13.48 -4.06
C MET A 163 24.52 -14.21 -2.85
N GLY A 164 25.85 -14.25 -2.78
CA GLY A 164 26.58 -14.85 -1.67
C GLY A 164 26.39 -14.10 -0.35
N ALA A 165 26.36 -12.77 -0.39
CA ALA A 165 26.12 -11.92 0.78
C ALA A 165 24.70 -12.12 1.32
N MET A 166 23.67 -12.05 0.45
CA MET A 166 22.28 -12.28 0.87
C MET A 166 22.07 -13.69 1.44
N ALA A 167 22.63 -14.72 0.79
CA ALA A 167 22.47 -16.12 1.23
C ALA A 167 23.16 -16.44 2.57
N LYS A 168 24.19 -15.67 2.95
CA LYS A 168 24.92 -15.82 4.22
C LYS A 168 24.40 -14.89 5.32
N SER A 169 23.44 -14.01 5.00
CA SER A 169 22.91 -13.06 5.96
C SER A 169 22.22 -13.77 7.12
N PRO A 170 22.48 -13.39 8.38
CA PRO A 170 21.76 -13.94 9.55
C PRO A 170 20.27 -13.51 9.59
N ASP A 171 19.90 -12.52 8.79
CA ASP A 171 18.54 -12.01 8.68
C ASP A 171 17.70 -12.81 7.69
N LEU A 172 18.32 -13.60 6.81
CA LEU A 172 17.61 -14.49 5.90
C LEU A 172 17.09 -15.70 6.66
N VAL A 173 15.78 -15.94 6.59
CA VAL A 173 15.12 -17.08 7.22
C VAL A 173 14.50 -17.97 6.16
N GLU A 174 14.85 -19.25 6.15
CA GLU A 174 14.27 -20.26 5.26
C GLU A 174 12.97 -20.81 5.87
N LEU A 175 11.89 -20.74 5.11
CA LEU A 175 10.55 -21.23 5.50
C LEU A 175 10.27 -22.66 5.01
N GLY A 176 11.15 -23.21 4.18
CA GLY A 176 10.99 -24.51 3.53
C GLY A 176 10.49 -24.35 2.11
N LYS A 177 9.69 -25.32 1.62
CA LYS A 177 9.23 -25.36 0.22
C LYS A 177 7.76 -25.01 0.10
N ASP A 178 7.41 -24.26 -0.94
CA ASP A 178 6.01 -24.01 -1.30
C ASP A 178 5.35 -25.24 -1.97
N SER A 179 4.07 -25.11 -2.32
CA SER A 179 3.29 -26.14 -3.01
C SER A 179 3.84 -26.52 -4.40
N PHE A 180 4.68 -25.67 -4.98
CA PHE A 180 5.36 -25.91 -6.26
C PHE A 180 6.78 -26.47 -6.07
N GLY A 181 7.21 -26.70 -4.83
CA GLY A 181 8.52 -27.24 -4.48
C GLY A 181 9.66 -26.23 -4.50
N ASN A 182 9.37 -24.92 -4.59
CA ASN A 182 10.38 -23.87 -4.56
C ASN A 182 10.74 -23.50 -3.13
N ASP A 183 12.02 -23.30 -2.85
CA ASP A 183 12.49 -22.80 -1.56
C ASP A 183 11.96 -21.38 -1.32
N ARG A 184 11.34 -21.18 -0.16
CA ARG A 184 10.77 -19.92 0.32
C ARG A 184 11.60 -19.36 1.45
N PHE A 185 11.77 -18.06 1.39
CA PHE A 185 12.53 -17.28 2.34
C PHE A 185 11.72 -16.09 2.82
N THR A 186 12.07 -15.58 3.99
CA THR A 186 11.63 -14.29 4.53
C THR A 186 12.78 -13.66 5.29
N THR A 187 12.54 -12.53 5.94
CA THR A 187 13.51 -11.90 6.84
C THR A 187 13.11 -12.07 8.30
N ARG A 188 14.11 -12.07 9.18
CA ARG A 188 13.89 -12.03 10.63
C ARG A 188 13.03 -10.82 11.03
N ALA A 189 13.31 -9.66 10.46
CA ALA A 189 12.53 -8.44 10.68
C ALA A 189 11.06 -8.60 10.25
N MET A 190 10.77 -9.30 9.14
CA MET A 190 9.39 -9.59 8.74
C MET A 190 8.68 -10.49 9.75
N ILE A 191 9.32 -11.59 10.17
CA ILE A 191 8.77 -12.50 11.19
C ILE A 191 8.48 -11.75 12.50
N GLU A 192 9.42 -10.92 12.96
CA GLU A 192 9.25 -10.12 14.18
C GLU A 192 8.10 -9.11 14.03
N THR A 193 7.93 -8.53 12.84
CA THR A 193 6.81 -7.62 12.55
C THR A 193 5.48 -8.37 12.58
N GLU A 194 5.37 -9.53 11.95
CA GLU A 194 4.17 -10.36 12.00
C GLU A 194 3.83 -10.79 13.44
N GLN A 195 4.85 -11.12 14.25
CA GLN A 195 4.67 -11.46 15.66
C GLN A 195 4.17 -10.28 16.49
N ARG A 196 4.72 -9.07 16.30
CA ARG A 196 4.24 -7.86 16.99
C ARG A 196 2.82 -7.52 16.59
N LEU A 197 2.50 -7.60 15.30
CA LEU A 197 1.15 -7.39 14.78
C LEU A 197 0.15 -8.35 15.43
N HIS A 198 0.48 -9.65 15.45
CA HIS A 198 -0.34 -10.67 16.07
C HIS A 198 -0.56 -10.41 17.56
N HIS A 199 0.51 -10.08 18.29
CA HIS A 199 0.45 -9.76 19.72
C HIS A 199 -0.43 -8.52 20.00
N ALA A 200 -0.29 -7.46 19.22
CA ALA A 200 -1.13 -6.26 19.34
C ALA A 200 -2.61 -6.61 19.10
N ALA A 201 -2.90 -7.39 18.07
CA ALA A 201 -4.26 -7.83 17.76
C ALA A 201 -4.88 -8.68 18.89
N GLU A 202 -4.13 -9.64 19.45
CA GLU A 202 -4.57 -10.44 20.60
C GLU A 202 -4.86 -9.57 21.82
N LEU A 203 -3.92 -8.67 22.19
CA LEU A 203 -4.10 -7.75 23.31
C LEU A 203 -5.33 -6.87 23.16
N MET A 204 -5.66 -6.46 21.94
CA MET A 204 -6.86 -5.66 21.68
C MET A 204 -8.13 -6.50 21.70
N ALA A 205 -8.09 -7.72 21.17
CA ALA A 205 -9.23 -8.64 21.15
C ALA A 205 -9.66 -9.05 22.57
N GLU A 206 -8.72 -9.20 23.50
CA GLU A 206 -9.02 -9.57 24.89
C GLU A 206 -9.53 -8.39 25.75
N ARG A 207 -9.43 -7.15 25.26
CA ARG A 207 -9.82 -5.96 26.02
C ARG A 207 -11.28 -5.59 25.77
N GLU A 208 -12.09 -5.72 26.81
CA GLU A 208 -13.50 -5.29 26.79
C GLU A 208 -13.69 -3.93 27.47
N ARG A 209 -13.54 -2.83 26.73
CA ARG A 209 -13.65 -1.46 27.28
C ARG A 209 -14.55 -0.52 26.50
N HIS A 210 -14.86 -0.82 25.25
CA HIS A 210 -15.50 0.11 24.32
C HIS A 210 -16.98 -0.20 24.07
N ALA A 211 -17.61 -0.93 24.99
CA ALA A 211 -18.99 -1.35 24.83
C ALA A 211 -19.91 -0.14 24.79
N VAL A 212 -20.76 -0.08 23.77
CA VAL A 212 -21.86 0.88 23.69
C VAL A 212 -23.11 0.23 24.25
N ASN A 213 -23.83 0.93 25.13
CA ASN A 213 -25.04 0.37 25.71
C ASN A 213 -26.17 0.27 24.66
N ASP A 214 -27.09 -0.66 24.88
CA ASP A 214 -28.20 -0.91 23.94
C ASP A 214 -29.07 0.33 23.72
N THR A 215 -29.17 1.22 24.72
CA THR A 215 -29.98 2.44 24.62
C THR A 215 -29.39 3.42 23.61
N GLU A 216 -28.08 3.65 23.67
CA GLU A 216 -27.33 4.50 22.74
C GLU A 216 -27.34 3.92 21.33
N ARG A 217 -27.13 2.61 21.19
CA ARG A 217 -27.18 1.91 19.90
C ARG A 217 -28.56 2.00 19.24
N MET A 218 -29.62 1.75 20.00
CA MET A 218 -31.00 1.88 19.51
C MET A 218 -31.35 3.33 19.18
N ALA A 219 -30.86 4.31 19.94
CA ALA A 219 -31.05 5.72 19.65
C ALA A 219 -30.35 6.13 18.34
N ALA A 220 -29.14 5.63 18.07
CA ALA A 220 -28.42 5.87 16.81
C ALA A 220 -29.18 5.27 15.62
N LEU A 221 -29.67 4.02 15.73
CA LEU A 221 -30.51 3.38 14.72
C LEU A 221 -31.81 4.18 14.46
N ALA A 222 -32.47 4.66 15.51
CA ALA A 222 -33.68 5.47 15.36
C ALA A 222 -33.42 6.80 14.63
N ARG A 223 -32.31 7.49 14.94
CA ARG A 223 -31.90 8.71 14.22
C ARG A 223 -31.54 8.43 12.76
N ALA A 224 -30.89 7.30 12.47
CA ALA A 224 -30.64 6.87 11.10
C ALA A 224 -31.94 6.65 10.32
N GLY A 225 -32.91 5.95 10.92
CA GLY A 225 -34.22 5.71 10.32
C GLY A 225 -35.02 7.00 10.04
N GLN A 226 -34.92 8.02 10.91
CA GLN A 226 -35.53 9.33 10.68
C GLN A 226 -34.96 10.06 9.45
N ARG A 227 -33.71 9.78 9.08
CA ARG A 227 -33.06 10.29 7.86
C ARG A 227 -33.28 9.38 6.64
N GLY A 228 -34.07 8.31 6.79
CA GLY A 228 -34.35 7.34 5.73
C GLY A 228 -33.28 6.27 5.54
N LEU A 229 -32.29 6.17 6.45
CA LEU A 229 -31.27 5.11 6.42
C LEU A 229 -31.72 3.93 7.28
N PHE A 230 -32.00 2.80 6.63
CA PHE A 230 -32.33 1.54 7.28
C PHE A 230 -31.25 0.51 6.98
N LEU A 231 -30.63 -0.02 8.02
CA LEU A 231 -29.60 -1.06 7.87
C LEU A 231 -30.24 -2.40 7.54
N SER A 232 -29.60 -3.18 6.67
CA SER A 232 -29.92 -4.60 6.49
C SER A 232 -29.62 -5.39 7.77
N ASN A 233 -30.11 -6.63 7.86
CA ASN A 233 -29.80 -7.49 9.02
C ASN A 233 -28.28 -7.67 9.19
N GLU A 234 -27.55 -7.93 8.09
CA GLU A 234 -26.09 -8.08 8.13
C GLU A 234 -25.37 -6.80 8.58
N GLN A 235 -25.85 -5.63 8.14
CA GLN A 235 -25.30 -4.35 8.58
C GLN A 235 -25.62 -4.05 10.05
N ALA A 236 -26.79 -4.47 10.53
CA ALA A 236 -27.17 -4.34 11.93
C ALA A 236 -26.34 -5.28 12.83
N ASP A 237 -26.06 -6.50 12.36
CA ASP A 237 -25.17 -7.45 13.05
C ASP A 237 -23.73 -6.93 13.07
N ALA A 238 -23.24 -6.37 11.95
CA ALA A 238 -21.94 -5.71 11.89
C ALA A 238 -21.87 -4.51 12.84
N LEU A 239 -22.93 -3.68 12.90
CA LEU A 239 -23.03 -2.58 13.85
C LEU A 239 -22.95 -3.09 15.30
N ALA A 240 -23.69 -4.14 15.64
CA ALA A 240 -23.66 -4.75 16.96
C ALA A 240 -22.26 -5.29 17.30
N HIS A 241 -21.59 -5.94 16.35
CA HIS A 241 -20.22 -6.42 16.50
C HIS A 241 -19.24 -5.27 16.73
N VAL A 242 -19.22 -4.23 15.91
CA VAL A 242 -18.24 -3.14 16.11
C VAL A 242 -18.54 -2.28 17.34
N THR A 243 -19.79 -2.26 17.83
CA THR A 243 -20.16 -1.53 19.05
C THR A 243 -20.10 -2.38 20.32
N ASP A 244 -19.59 -3.60 20.22
CA ASP A 244 -19.29 -4.44 21.37
C ASP A 244 -18.11 -3.89 22.22
N GLY A 245 -17.81 -4.59 23.31
CA GLY A 245 -16.73 -4.23 24.21
C GLY A 245 -15.32 -4.36 23.63
N CYS A 246 -15.14 -5.21 22.62
CA CYS A 246 -13.85 -5.69 22.13
C CYS A 246 -12.99 -4.53 21.61
N GLY A 247 -11.68 -4.54 21.89
CA GLY A 247 -10.76 -3.51 21.42
C GLY A 247 -10.45 -3.59 19.92
N LEU A 248 -10.73 -4.72 19.27
CA LEU A 248 -10.56 -4.91 17.83
C LEU A 248 -11.85 -5.46 17.20
N GLY A 249 -12.40 -4.74 16.24
CA GLY A 249 -13.52 -5.19 15.41
C GLY A 249 -13.10 -5.32 13.95
N ILE A 250 -13.59 -6.34 13.25
CA ILE A 250 -13.28 -6.56 11.83
C ILE A 250 -14.60 -6.69 11.07
N VAL A 251 -14.77 -5.85 10.04
CA VAL A 251 -15.94 -5.87 9.15
C VAL A 251 -15.50 -6.12 7.72
N VAL A 252 -15.91 -7.27 7.20
CA VAL A 252 -15.72 -7.64 5.81
C VAL A 252 -17.00 -7.38 5.03
N GLY A 253 -16.90 -6.68 3.90
CA GLY A 253 -18.03 -6.52 3.00
C GLY A 253 -17.63 -6.04 1.62
N TYR A 254 -18.35 -6.51 0.60
CA TYR A 254 -18.08 -6.16 -0.80
C TYR A 254 -18.21 -4.65 -1.08
N ALA A 255 -17.60 -4.17 -2.16
CA ALA A 255 -17.80 -2.81 -2.66
C ALA A 255 -19.30 -2.50 -2.80
N GLY A 256 -19.72 -1.32 -2.35
CA GLY A 256 -21.12 -0.89 -2.47
C GLY A 256 -22.10 -1.54 -1.47
N THR A 257 -21.65 -2.37 -0.54
CA THR A 257 -22.53 -3.00 0.49
C THR A 257 -22.96 -2.06 1.62
N GLY A 258 -22.62 -0.77 1.55
CA GLY A 258 -23.06 0.23 2.54
C GLY A 258 -22.25 0.26 3.84
N LYS A 259 -20.99 -0.20 3.83
CA LYS A 259 -20.07 -0.18 5.00
C LYS A 259 -19.95 1.22 5.61
N SER A 260 -19.71 2.25 4.80
CA SER A 260 -19.57 3.64 5.28
C SER A 260 -20.86 4.16 5.91
N ALA A 261 -22.03 3.78 5.38
CA ALA A 261 -23.31 4.15 5.97
C ALA A 261 -23.52 3.50 7.35
N MET A 262 -23.17 2.21 7.49
CA MET A 262 -23.19 1.51 8.78
C MET A 262 -22.22 2.16 9.78
N LEU A 263 -20.99 2.49 9.34
CA LEU A 263 -20.01 3.19 10.15
C LEU A 263 -20.49 4.57 10.61
N GLY A 264 -21.31 5.27 9.82
CA GLY A 264 -21.93 6.53 10.25
C GLY A 264 -22.92 6.34 11.40
N VAL A 265 -23.65 5.22 11.43
CA VAL A 265 -24.50 4.86 12.57
C VAL A 265 -23.64 4.46 13.78
N ALA A 266 -22.56 3.71 13.56
CA ALA A 266 -21.61 3.34 14.61
C ALA A 266 -20.95 4.57 15.26
N ARG A 267 -20.54 5.55 14.44
CA ARG A 267 -20.00 6.84 14.88
C ARG A 267 -20.94 7.52 15.86
N GLU A 268 -22.21 7.67 15.50
CA GLU A 268 -23.20 8.30 16.37
C GLU A 268 -23.44 7.54 17.68
N ALA A 269 -23.30 6.22 17.66
CA ALA A 269 -23.42 5.38 18.85
C ALA A 269 -22.20 5.57 19.77
N TRP A 270 -20.98 5.54 19.22
CA TRP A 270 -19.74 5.77 19.97
C TRP A 270 -19.64 7.19 20.54
N GLU A 271 -20.00 8.21 19.76
CA GLU A 271 -20.00 9.60 20.23
C GLU A 271 -21.01 9.82 21.36
N ALA A 272 -22.19 9.20 21.28
CA ALA A 272 -23.19 9.24 22.35
C ALA A 272 -22.70 8.55 23.64
N ALA A 273 -21.87 7.51 23.50
CA ALA A 273 -21.20 6.82 24.60
C ALA A 273 -19.97 7.59 25.15
N GLY A 274 -19.60 8.73 24.54
CA GLY A 274 -18.50 9.58 24.97
C GLY A 274 -17.12 9.16 24.43
N TYR A 275 -17.07 8.42 23.32
CA TYR A 275 -15.84 8.15 22.58
C TYR A 275 -15.60 9.18 21.48
N GLU A 276 -14.34 9.36 21.12
CA GLU A 276 -13.91 10.16 19.98
C GLU A 276 -13.63 9.22 18.79
N VAL A 277 -14.27 9.45 17.65
CA VAL A 277 -14.17 8.56 16.49
C VAL A 277 -13.29 9.22 15.43
N ARG A 278 -12.23 8.52 15.00
CA ARG A 278 -11.27 9.00 14.00
C ARG A 278 -11.17 8.00 12.87
N GLY A 279 -11.21 8.49 11.63
CA GLY A 279 -11.13 7.67 10.43
C GLY A 279 -9.74 7.73 9.81
N VAL A 280 -9.25 6.62 9.31
CA VAL A 280 -8.05 6.58 8.48
C VAL A 280 -8.18 5.61 7.32
N ALA A 281 -7.45 5.92 6.25
CA ALA A 281 -7.33 5.06 5.08
C ALA A 281 -5.93 5.18 4.47
N LEU A 282 -5.59 4.29 3.53
CA LEU A 282 -4.29 4.31 2.86
C LEU A 282 -4.12 5.55 1.96
N SER A 283 -5.16 5.92 1.20
CA SER A 283 -5.14 7.05 0.26
C SER A 283 -6.02 8.21 0.70
N GLY A 284 -5.73 9.41 0.17
CA GLY A 284 -6.53 10.60 0.43
C GLY A 284 -7.98 10.46 -0.03
N ILE A 285 -8.22 9.81 -1.17
CA ILE A 285 -9.57 9.58 -1.69
C ILE A 285 -10.36 8.60 -0.83
N ALA A 286 -9.71 7.53 -0.36
CA ALA A 286 -10.37 6.60 0.55
C ALA A 286 -10.76 7.30 1.86
N ALA A 287 -9.91 8.18 2.38
CA ALA A 287 -10.24 9.00 3.54
C ALA A 287 -11.40 9.98 3.26
N GLU A 288 -11.39 10.68 2.12
CA GLU A 288 -12.48 11.58 1.70
C GLU A 288 -13.81 10.83 1.52
N ASN A 289 -13.78 9.62 0.96
CA ASN A 289 -14.94 8.76 0.79
C ASN A 289 -15.48 8.25 2.13
N LEU A 290 -14.58 7.82 3.03
CA LEU A 290 -14.94 7.43 4.39
C LEU A 290 -15.63 8.59 5.12
N GLU A 291 -15.04 9.79 5.08
CA GLU A 291 -15.62 10.97 5.72
C GLU A 291 -16.95 11.37 5.11
N SER A 292 -17.06 11.42 3.79
CA SER A 292 -18.30 11.78 3.09
C SER A 292 -19.42 10.76 3.33
N GLY A 293 -19.07 9.47 3.42
CA GLY A 293 -20.03 8.37 3.57
C GLY A 293 -20.46 8.09 5.01
N SER A 294 -19.61 8.37 6.00
CA SER A 294 -19.85 8.04 7.42
C SER A 294 -19.94 9.27 8.35
N GLY A 295 -19.45 10.43 7.90
CA GLY A 295 -19.28 11.62 8.73
C GLY A 295 -18.16 11.50 9.76
N ILE A 296 -17.31 10.47 9.68
CA ILE A 296 -16.12 10.32 10.53
C ILE A 296 -15.01 11.20 9.96
N ALA A 297 -14.48 12.14 10.75
CA ALA A 297 -13.32 12.94 10.35
C ALA A 297 -12.14 12.03 9.99
N SER A 298 -11.66 12.11 8.75
CA SER A 298 -10.74 11.11 8.18
C SER A 298 -9.49 11.72 7.58
N ARG A 299 -8.37 10.99 7.67
CA ARG A 299 -7.10 11.36 7.02
C ARG A 299 -6.32 10.12 6.60
N THR A 300 -5.21 10.30 5.89
CA THR A 300 -4.36 9.15 5.55
C THR A 300 -3.66 8.59 6.78
N ILE A 301 -3.38 7.29 6.78
CA ILE A 301 -2.57 6.65 7.83
C ILE A 301 -1.21 7.37 7.96
N ALA A 302 -0.56 7.67 6.83
CA ALA A 302 0.71 8.39 6.82
C ALA A 302 0.64 9.77 7.52
N SER A 303 -0.42 10.54 7.27
CA SER A 303 -0.64 11.84 7.93
C SER A 303 -0.81 11.70 9.44
N MET A 304 -1.53 10.66 9.87
CA MET A 304 -1.72 10.35 11.29
C MET A 304 -0.42 9.91 11.97
N GLU A 305 0.32 8.97 11.37
CA GLU A 305 1.62 8.50 11.88
C GLU A 305 2.61 9.66 12.02
N HIS A 306 2.62 10.58 11.05
CA HIS A 306 3.43 11.80 11.12
C HIS A 306 3.05 12.70 12.30
N GLY A 307 1.75 12.81 12.60
CA GLY A 307 1.26 13.49 13.80
C GLY A 307 1.80 12.87 15.09
N TRP A 308 1.73 11.54 15.20
CA TRP A 308 2.20 10.79 16.36
C TRP A 308 3.70 10.95 16.60
N GLN A 309 4.52 10.93 15.54
CA GLN A 309 5.96 11.17 15.63
C GLN A 309 6.31 12.55 16.20
N GLN A 310 5.41 13.53 16.04
CA GLN A 310 5.55 14.88 16.61
C GLN A 310 4.87 15.04 17.98
N GLY A 311 4.34 13.96 18.55
CA GLY A 311 3.57 13.99 19.81
C GLY A 311 2.21 14.69 19.67
N ARG A 312 1.67 14.81 18.46
CA ARG A 312 0.35 15.40 18.17
C ARG A 312 -0.67 14.30 17.89
N ASP A 313 -1.94 14.60 18.15
CA ASP A 313 -3.09 13.75 17.82
C ASP A 313 -2.92 12.28 18.28
N LEU A 314 -2.25 12.09 19.43
CA LEU A 314 -2.03 10.78 20.03
C LEU A 314 -3.37 10.13 20.36
N LEU A 315 -3.41 8.80 20.25
CA LEU A 315 -4.57 8.03 20.66
C LEU A 315 -4.63 7.92 22.19
N THR A 316 -5.84 7.73 22.69
CA THR A 316 -6.18 7.54 24.09
C THR A 316 -7.19 6.40 24.23
N ALA A 317 -7.45 5.95 25.45
CA ALA A 317 -8.48 4.95 25.73
C ALA A 317 -9.93 5.44 25.50
N ARG A 318 -10.12 6.66 24.99
CA ARG A 318 -11.42 7.19 24.56
C ARG A 318 -11.56 7.22 23.05
N ASP A 319 -10.53 6.84 22.29
CA ASP A 319 -10.54 6.88 20.85
C ASP A 319 -11.04 5.56 20.24
N VAL A 320 -11.83 5.68 19.17
CA VAL A 320 -12.17 4.60 18.24
C VAL A 320 -11.59 4.96 16.88
N LEU A 321 -10.59 4.20 16.45
CA LEU A 321 -9.93 4.35 15.16
C LEU A 321 -10.58 3.42 14.14
N VAL A 322 -11.22 3.98 13.11
CA VAL A 322 -11.77 3.24 11.98
C VAL A 322 -10.76 3.25 10.85
N ILE A 323 -10.33 2.08 10.39
CA ILE A 323 -9.43 1.91 9.25
C ILE A 323 -10.23 1.35 8.08
N ASP A 324 -10.47 2.18 7.06
CA ASP A 324 -11.15 1.74 5.83
C ASP A 324 -10.14 1.26 4.78
N GLU A 325 -10.60 0.41 3.88
CA GLU A 325 -9.77 -0.34 2.93
C GLU A 325 -8.57 -1.03 3.58
N ALA A 326 -8.80 -1.63 4.77
CA ALA A 326 -7.76 -2.29 5.56
C ALA A 326 -7.05 -3.44 4.82
N GLY A 327 -7.70 -4.04 3.81
CA GLY A 327 -7.09 -5.03 2.91
C GLY A 327 -5.89 -4.52 2.10
N MET A 328 -5.80 -3.20 1.93
CA MET A 328 -4.70 -2.53 1.22
C MET A 328 -3.55 -2.12 2.14
N VAL A 329 -3.69 -2.26 3.47
CA VAL A 329 -2.67 -1.85 4.43
C VAL A 329 -1.68 -2.99 4.62
N GLY A 330 -0.39 -2.73 4.34
CA GLY A 330 0.66 -3.72 4.48
C GLY A 330 0.98 -4.05 5.94
N THR A 331 1.66 -5.19 6.15
CA THR A 331 1.93 -5.73 7.49
C THR A 331 2.67 -4.77 8.40
N ARG A 332 3.71 -4.09 7.89
CA ARG A 332 4.49 -3.13 8.68
C ARG A 332 3.65 -1.93 9.12
N GLN A 333 2.84 -1.38 8.22
CA GLN A 333 1.99 -0.24 8.57
C GLN A 333 0.86 -0.64 9.51
N MET A 334 0.21 -1.79 9.28
CA MET A 334 -0.81 -2.31 10.18
C MET A 334 -0.23 -2.56 11.58
N GLU A 335 0.99 -3.13 11.66
CA GLU A 335 1.68 -3.38 12.93
C GLU A 335 1.88 -2.08 13.72
N ARG A 336 2.43 -1.03 13.09
CA ARG A 336 2.65 0.25 13.78
C ARG A 336 1.34 0.87 14.28
N VAL A 337 0.28 0.81 13.48
CA VAL A 337 -1.03 1.37 13.85
C VAL A 337 -1.67 0.58 15.00
N LEU A 338 -1.71 -0.75 14.90
CA LEU A 338 -2.31 -1.59 15.95
C LEU A 338 -1.48 -1.56 17.24
N SER A 339 -0.15 -1.59 17.16
CA SER A 339 0.73 -1.46 18.32
C SER A 339 0.47 -0.14 19.05
N HIS A 340 0.40 0.99 18.33
CA HIS A 340 0.11 2.29 18.94
C HIS A 340 -1.29 2.35 19.57
N ALA A 341 -2.31 1.81 18.89
CA ALA A 341 -3.67 1.76 19.42
C ALA A 341 -3.76 0.85 20.66
N ALA A 342 -3.09 -0.30 20.65
CA ALA A 342 -3.00 -1.23 21.77
C ALA A 342 -2.30 -0.61 22.97
N GLU A 343 -1.23 0.16 22.77
CA GLU A 343 -0.55 0.88 23.85
C GLU A 343 -1.44 1.99 24.46
N ALA A 344 -2.11 2.76 23.61
CA ALA A 344 -3.05 3.81 24.03
C ALA A 344 -4.32 3.27 24.71
N GLY A 345 -4.66 2.00 24.45
CA GLY A 345 -5.90 1.39 24.87
C GLY A 345 -7.12 1.85 24.07
N ALA A 346 -6.91 2.34 22.84
CA ALA A 346 -7.96 2.72 21.90
C ALA A 346 -8.61 1.49 21.27
N LYS A 347 -9.84 1.64 20.75
CA LYS A 347 -10.46 0.63 19.88
C LYS A 347 -10.00 0.82 18.44
N VAL A 348 -9.82 -0.27 17.71
CA VAL A 348 -9.66 -0.26 16.26
C VAL A 348 -10.81 -1.03 15.61
N VAL A 349 -11.36 -0.47 14.53
CA VAL A 349 -12.31 -1.15 13.66
C VAL A 349 -11.71 -1.20 12.26
N LEU A 350 -11.34 -2.39 11.82
CA LEU A 350 -10.83 -2.64 10.48
C LEU A 350 -11.99 -2.93 9.54
N VAL A 351 -12.10 -2.18 8.46
CA VAL A 351 -13.13 -2.35 7.44
C VAL A 351 -12.45 -2.53 6.09
N GLY A 352 -12.91 -3.52 5.34
CA GLY A 352 -12.29 -3.83 4.06
C GLY A 352 -13.03 -4.90 3.29
N ASP A 353 -12.49 -5.21 2.12
CA ASP A 353 -12.90 -6.34 1.31
C ASP A 353 -11.64 -7.17 0.97
N PRO A 354 -11.50 -8.39 1.49
CA PRO A 354 -10.32 -9.21 1.23
C PRO A 354 -10.25 -9.73 -0.22
N GLN A 355 -11.32 -9.55 -1.00
CA GLN A 355 -11.37 -9.83 -2.44
C GLN A 355 -11.07 -8.59 -3.29
N GLN A 356 -10.99 -7.41 -2.69
CA GLN A 356 -10.45 -6.21 -3.35
C GLN A 356 -8.92 -6.16 -3.22
N LEU A 357 -8.34 -5.06 -3.70
CA LEU A 357 -6.92 -4.72 -3.70
C LEU A 357 -6.17 -5.23 -2.46
N GLN A 358 -5.19 -6.10 -2.70
CA GLN A 358 -4.18 -6.43 -1.68
C GLN A 358 -3.14 -5.31 -1.54
N ALA A 359 -2.56 -5.20 -0.34
CA ALA A 359 -1.52 -4.23 -0.01
C ALA A 359 -0.35 -4.20 -1.00
N ILE A 360 0.20 -3.00 -1.23
CA ILE A 360 1.43 -2.79 -1.99
C ILE A 360 2.65 -3.25 -1.18
N GLU A 361 2.62 -2.96 0.12
CA GLU A 361 3.61 -3.44 1.07
C GLU A 361 3.35 -4.90 1.43
N ALA A 362 4.42 -5.60 1.85
CA ALA A 362 4.40 -7.02 2.15
C ALA A 362 3.30 -7.47 3.12
N GLY A 363 2.68 -8.59 2.76
CA GLY A 363 1.72 -9.35 3.56
C GLY A 363 0.31 -8.80 3.53
N ALA A 364 -0.66 -9.64 3.88
CA ALA A 364 -2.09 -9.34 3.84
C ALA A 364 -2.64 -9.28 5.27
N ALA A 365 -2.18 -8.32 6.07
CA ALA A 365 -2.47 -8.25 7.51
C ALA A 365 -3.96 -8.26 7.91
N PHE A 366 -4.84 -7.84 7.01
CA PHE A 366 -6.29 -7.86 7.22
C PHE A 366 -6.92 -9.26 7.09
N ARG A 367 -6.25 -10.18 6.39
CA ARG A 367 -6.68 -11.57 6.19
C ARG A 367 -6.09 -12.45 7.29
#